data_AF-A0AAP9E0G4-F1
#
_entry.id   AF-A0AAP9E0G4-F1
#
_cell.length_a   1.000
_cell.length_b   1.000
_cell.length_c   1.000
_cell.angle_alpha   90.00
_cell.angle_beta   90.00
_cell.angle_gamma   90.00
#
_symmetry.space_group_name_H-M   'P 1'
#
loop_
_entity.id
_entity.type
_entity.pdbx_description
1 polymer ?
#
loop_
_entity_poly.entity_id
_entity_poly.type
_entity_poly.pdbx_seq_one_letter_code
_entity_poly.pdbx_strand_id
1 'polypeptide(L)'
;MMSLAVSLIIASFVGMGIWILQSSIKPVTKRVFSQTWHYFSSMIPVFFLLGGTEIINRLIPVLRSVLTGIGPPPASGTIAEQYAHVTPLEHTATNSSLLMRELFDYLVRFDHLEELVLSATLIWAVGAIVFLGVNIKKYRAFKQSVLQESWICNAVRCPVKVIVSTRVTTPMVMGLWKPVVVLPNVHFEEKRLAMILSHELVHIQRGDLLVKLLMLIANAVHWFNPAAYWLNKQINTLCELSCDEKVVKEMDMENRRFYGETLLSMLEYGVMQKNVVCTSSLCNTKKSMKRRLLNLMNVKKTNKSIMMLSLVAAIALVGSGGFAAYAAGTAMPSSVSKEVEGLNVSVEYPDGKVESFDKDGNRIAAKAKVRYKPKKLTTEEIVDRTKKHIEKGLDVPQGYIDDLPQKDLDALNETYGLELQKSK
;
A
#
# COMPACT_ATOMS: atom_id res chain seq x y z
N MET A 1 5.20 -14.27 -6.20
CA MET A 1 6.47 -13.77 -5.59
C MET A 1 6.83 -12.38 -6.11
N MET A 2 6.95 -12.19 -7.43
CA MET A 2 7.26 -10.88 -8.04
C MET A 2 6.29 -9.76 -7.61
N SER A 3 4.98 -10.02 -7.59
CA SER A 3 3.97 -9.06 -7.11
C SER A 3 4.19 -8.61 -5.65
N LEU A 4 4.66 -9.50 -4.76
CA LEU A 4 4.91 -9.18 -3.36
C LEU A 4 6.17 -8.31 -3.20
N ALA A 5 7.24 -8.62 -3.95
CA ALA A 5 8.46 -7.82 -3.97
C ALA A 5 8.20 -6.39 -4.49
N VAL A 6 7.42 -6.27 -5.59
CA VAL A 6 7.02 -4.97 -6.14
C VAL A 6 6.16 -4.19 -5.15
N SER A 7 5.18 -4.84 -4.50
CA SER A 7 4.33 -4.19 -3.49
C SER A 7 5.14 -3.67 -2.29
N LEU A 8 6.13 -4.41 -1.81
CA LEU A 8 7.02 -3.98 -0.72
C LEU A 8 7.86 -2.74 -1.08
N ILE A 9 8.39 -2.70 -2.31
CA ILE A 9 9.16 -1.55 -2.81
C ILE A 9 8.24 -0.33 -2.92
N ILE A 10 7.05 -0.48 -3.50
CA ILE A 10 6.05 0.59 -3.59
C ILE A 10 5.68 1.10 -2.21
N ALA A 11 5.38 0.20 -1.25
CA ALA A 11 5.07 0.56 0.13
C ALA A 11 6.20 1.35 0.79
N SER A 12 7.46 0.98 0.53
CA SER A 12 8.65 1.70 1.02
C SER A 12 8.68 3.14 0.52
N PHE A 13 8.53 3.33 -0.79
CA PHE A 13 8.58 4.65 -1.44
C PHE A 13 7.39 5.53 -1.05
N VAL A 14 6.18 4.98 -1.04
CA VAL A 14 4.96 5.71 -0.64
C VAL A 14 5.05 6.14 0.82
N GLY A 15 5.41 5.23 1.72
CA GLY A 15 5.58 5.54 3.15
C GLY A 15 6.65 6.62 3.38
N MET A 16 7.78 6.53 2.68
CA MET A 16 8.85 7.53 2.75
C MET A 16 8.42 8.89 2.19
N GLY A 17 7.72 8.92 1.05
CA GLY A 17 7.20 10.15 0.44
C GLY A 17 6.24 10.90 1.36
N ILE A 18 5.29 10.18 1.97
CA ILE A 18 4.35 10.75 2.96
C ILE A 18 5.12 11.31 4.15
N TRP A 19 6.10 10.57 4.68
CA TRP A 19 6.90 11.02 5.81
C TRP A 19 7.71 12.29 5.50
N ILE A 20 8.30 12.39 4.30
CA ILE A 20 9.02 13.58 3.84
C ILE A 20 8.06 14.77 3.75
N LEU A 21 6.91 14.59 3.10
CA LEU A 21 5.89 15.64 2.97
C LEU A 21 5.45 16.16 4.35
N GLN A 22 5.12 15.26 5.27
CA GLN A 22 4.77 15.61 6.65
C GLN A 22 5.90 16.34 7.39
N SER A 23 7.14 15.93 7.16
CA SER A 23 8.32 16.55 7.77
C SER A 23 8.59 17.95 7.23
N SER A 24 8.31 18.21 5.94
CA SER A 24 8.45 19.52 5.31
C SER A 24 7.43 20.53 5.81
N ILE A 25 6.18 20.11 6.06
CA ILE A 25 5.13 21.00 6.61
C ILE A 25 5.19 21.12 8.14
N LYS A 26 6.07 20.36 8.80
CA LYS A 26 6.22 20.32 10.26
C LYS A 26 6.51 21.68 10.92
N PRO A 27 7.35 22.57 10.35
CA PRO A 27 7.62 23.89 10.94
C PRO A 27 6.35 24.75 11.10
N VAL A 28 5.44 24.65 10.13
CA VAL A 28 4.17 25.40 10.11
C VAL A 28 3.15 24.73 11.03
N THR A 29 2.95 23.41 10.86
CA THR A 29 1.96 22.65 11.61
C THR A 29 2.26 22.57 13.12
N LYS A 30 3.52 22.67 13.55
CA LYS A 30 3.85 22.82 14.99
C LYS A 30 3.34 24.11 15.61
N ARG A 31 3.09 25.16 14.82
CA ARG A 31 2.52 26.42 15.33
C ARG A 31 1.03 26.30 15.60
N VAL A 32 0.33 25.44 14.86
CA VAL A 32 -1.13 25.32 14.90
C VAL A 32 -1.61 24.11 15.71
N PHE A 33 -0.96 22.95 15.54
CA PHE A 33 -1.45 21.67 16.08
C PHE A 33 -0.68 21.21 17.33
N SER A 34 -1.35 20.42 18.17
CA SER A 34 -0.83 19.79 19.39
C SER A 34 0.19 18.69 19.08
N GLN A 35 1.00 18.32 20.09
CA GLN A 35 1.93 17.20 19.95
C GLN A 35 1.19 15.87 19.78
N THR A 36 0.01 15.76 20.37
CA THR A 36 -0.90 14.62 20.22
C THR A 36 -1.36 14.45 18.77
N TRP A 37 -1.70 15.54 18.08
CA TRP A 37 -2.05 15.47 16.66
C TRP A 37 -0.85 14.99 15.83
N HIS A 38 0.35 15.51 16.08
CA HIS A 38 1.57 15.08 15.39
C HIS A 38 1.88 13.60 15.63
N TYR A 39 1.63 13.10 16.84
CA TYR A 39 1.80 11.68 17.16
C TYR A 39 0.85 10.80 16.33
N PHE A 40 -0.45 11.09 16.33
CA PHE A 40 -1.40 10.28 15.56
C PHE A 40 -1.21 10.42 14.04
N SER A 41 -0.90 11.63 13.53
CA SER A 41 -0.66 11.83 12.09
C SER A 41 0.60 11.10 11.62
N SER A 42 1.60 10.89 12.50
CA SER A 42 2.78 10.09 12.19
C SER A 42 2.50 8.59 12.04
N MET A 43 1.30 8.10 12.39
CA MET A 43 0.90 6.71 12.12
C MET A 43 0.53 6.48 10.64
N ILE A 44 0.20 7.54 9.90
CA ILE A 44 -0.16 7.46 8.48
C ILE A 44 0.96 6.82 7.65
N PRO A 45 2.20 7.34 7.65
CA PRO A 45 3.28 6.70 6.89
C PRO A 45 3.58 5.26 7.36
N VAL A 46 3.36 4.93 8.64
CA VAL A 46 3.52 3.56 9.16
C VAL A 46 2.50 2.61 8.56
N PHE A 47 1.23 3.03 8.46
CA PHE A 47 0.18 2.25 7.83
C PHE A 47 0.54 1.92 6.37
N PHE A 48 1.07 2.89 5.61
CA PHE A 48 1.50 2.66 4.23
C PHE A 48 2.74 1.76 4.13
N LEU A 49 3.72 1.90 5.03
CA LEU A 49 4.86 0.98 5.11
C LEU A 49 4.42 -0.47 5.38
N LEU A 50 3.35 -0.68 6.15
CA LEU A 50 2.83 -2.00 6.47
C LEU A 50 1.85 -2.57 5.42
N GLY A 51 1.84 -2.02 4.20
CA GLY A 51 1.00 -2.52 3.10
C GLY A 51 -0.39 -1.92 3.04
N GLY A 52 -0.60 -0.75 3.65
CA GLY A 52 -1.89 -0.04 3.63
C GLY A 52 -2.43 0.27 2.23
N THR A 53 -1.56 0.37 1.22
CA THR A 53 -1.96 0.52 -0.20
C THR A 53 -2.79 -0.66 -0.68
N GLU A 54 -2.40 -1.90 -0.37
CA GLU A 54 -3.13 -3.11 -0.77
C GLU A 54 -4.48 -3.22 -0.07
N ILE A 55 -4.53 -2.81 1.21
CA ILE A 55 -5.77 -2.76 1.99
C ILE A 55 -6.74 -1.76 1.36
N ILE A 56 -6.28 -0.56 1.03
CA ILE A 56 -7.10 0.47 0.37
C ILE A 56 -7.58 -0.05 -1.00
N ASN A 57 -6.69 -0.63 -1.80
CA ASN A 57 -7.05 -1.14 -3.13
C ASN A 57 -8.11 -2.25 -3.06
N ARG A 58 -8.08 -3.10 -2.04
CA ARG A 58 -9.13 -4.12 -1.81
C ARG A 58 -10.44 -3.53 -1.28
N LEU A 59 -10.39 -2.40 -0.57
CA LEU A 59 -11.57 -1.73 -0.02
C LEU A 59 -12.27 -0.81 -1.02
N ILE A 60 -11.55 -0.24 -2.00
CA ILE A 60 -12.13 0.68 -3.00
C ILE A 60 -13.34 0.07 -3.74
N PRO A 61 -13.31 -1.18 -4.24
CA PRO A 61 -14.46 -1.79 -4.90
C PRO A 61 -15.69 -1.92 -3.98
N VAL A 62 -15.46 -2.27 -2.71
CA VAL A 62 -16.51 -2.44 -1.69
C VAL A 62 -17.13 -1.09 -1.32
N LEU A 63 -16.29 -0.07 -1.09
CA LEU A 63 -16.74 1.30 -0.85
C LEU A 63 -17.50 1.86 -2.05
N ARG A 64 -17.04 1.58 -3.26
CA ARG A 64 -17.73 1.95 -4.50
C ARG A 64 -19.12 1.30 -4.54
N SER A 65 -19.23 -0.01 -4.35
CA SER A 65 -20.54 -0.69 -4.38
C SER A 65 -21.53 -0.19 -3.32
N VAL A 66 -21.02 0.21 -2.14
CA VAL A 66 -21.86 0.78 -1.07
C VAL A 66 -22.27 2.22 -1.38
N LEU A 67 -21.36 3.05 -1.91
CA LEU A 67 -21.64 4.45 -2.23
C LEU A 67 -22.48 4.63 -3.50
N THR A 68 -22.35 3.74 -4.48
CA THR A 68 -23.12 3.83 -5.73
C THR A 68 -24.47 3.14 -5.68
N GLY A 69 -24.83 2.45 -4.58
CA GLY A 69 -26.15 1.81 -4.39
C GLY A 69 -26.54 0.76 -5.44
N ILE A 70 -25.62 0.39 -6.33
CA ILE A 70 -25.82 -0.59 -7.39
C ILE A 70 -25.05 -1.83 -6.95
N GLY A 71 -25.79 -2.90 -6.62
CA GLY A 71 -25.21 -4.22 -6.42
C GLY A 71 -24.39 -4.67 -7.63
N PRO A 72 -23.58 -5.74 -7.54
CA PRO A 72 -22.93 -6.30 -8.72
C PRO A 72 -24.00 -6.47 -9.81
N PRO A 73 -23.71 -6.06 -11.07
CA PRO A 73 -24.69 -6.17 -12.14
C PRO A 73 -25.23 -7.60 -12.17
N PRO A 74 -26.55 -7.82 -12.32
CA PRO A 74 -27.06 -9.16 -12.48
C PRO A 74 -26.29 -9.80 -13.63
N ALA A 75 -25.92 -11.06 -13.46
CA ALA A 75 -25.38 -11.88 -14.53
C ALA A 75 -26.46 -12.00 -15.61
N SER A 76 -26.57 -10.99 -16.47
CA SER A 76 -27.23 -11.11 -17.74
C SER A 76 -26.40 -12.10 -18.52
N GLY A 77 -26.99 -13.28 -18.74
CA GLY A 77 -26.41 -14.32 -19.56
C GLY A 77 -26.12 -13.75 -20.94
N THR A 78 -24.85 -13.46 -21.19
CA THR A 78 -24.34 -13.25 -22.52
C THR A 78 -23.19 -14.23 -22.65
N ILE A 79 -23.40 -15.23 -23.51
CA ILE A 79 -22.37 -16.18 -23.92
C ILE A 79 -21.20 -15.35 -24.44
N ALA A 80 -20.10 -15.36 -23.69
CA ALA A 80 -18.86 -14.72 -24.09
C ALA A 80 -18.14 -15.67 -25.05
N GLU A 81 -18.39 -15.54 -26.35
CA GLU A 81 -17.46 -16.05 -27.35
C GLU A 81 -16.24 -15.13 -27.40
N GLN A 82 -15.15 -15.63 -26.84
CA GLN A 82 -13.81 -15.04 -26.91
C GLN A 82 -13.27 -15.18 -28.34
N TYR A 83 -13.45 -14.14 -29.16
CA TYR A 83 -12.60 -13.92 -30.34
C TYR A 83 -11.68 -12.74 -30.10
N ALA A 84 -10.45 -13.05 -29.65
CA ALA A 84 -9.36 -12.10 -29.59
C ALA A 84 -8.82 -11.86 -31.02
N HIS A 85 -9.33 -10.83 -31.70
CA HIS A 85 -8.65 -10.27 -32.86
C HIS A 85 -7.69 -9.19 -32.37
N VAL A 86 -6.40 -9.52 -32.33
CA VAL A 86 -5.32 -8.56 -32.05
C VAL A 86 -5.17 -7.66 -33.26
N THR A 87 -5.45 -6.37 -33.10
CA THR A 87 -4.88 -5.31 -33.94
C THR A 87 -3.93 -4.48 -33.07
N PRO A 88 -2.70 -4.22 -33.53
CA PRO A 88 -1.77 -3.37 -32.81
C PRO A 88 -2.14 -1.92 -33.10
N LEU A 89 -2.65 -1.21 -32.10
CA LEU A 89 -2.82 0.24 -32.17
C LEU A 89 -2.10 0.87 -30.99
N GLU A 90 -0.90 1.37 -31.31
CA GLU A 90 -0.19 2.42 -30.59
C GLU A 90 -1.18 3.51 -30.17
N HIS A 91 -1.43 3.64 -28.88
CA HIS A 91 -1.94 4.88 -28.32
C HIS A 91 -1.36 5.10 -26.92
N THR A 92 -0.33 5.95 -26.89
CA THR A 92 -0.12 7.00 -25.88
C THR A 92 -0.56 6.64 -24.46
N ALA A 93 0.14 5.69 -23.83
CA ALA A 93 0.16 5.67 -22.38
C ALA A 93 0.96 6.91 -21.93
N THR A 94 0.46 7.62 -20.93
CA THR A 94 1.17 8.73 -20.29
C THR A 94 2.63 8.33 -20.06
N ASN A 95 3.59 9.21 -20.38
CA ASN A 95 5.02 8.87 -20.42
C ASN A 95 5.54 8.13 -19.16
N SER A 96 4.91 8.28 -18.00
CA SER A 96 5.26 7.52 -16.78
C SER A 96 4.79 6.07 -16.78
N SER A 97 3.63 5.74 -17.35
CA SER A 97 3.09 4.38 -17.43
C SER A 97 3.66 3.60 -18.61
N LEU A 98 3.97 4.28 -19.73
CA LEU A 98 4.65 3.68 -20.88
C LEU A 98 6.09 3.31 -20.53
N LEU A 99 6.82 4.21 -19.88
CA LEU A 99 8.21 4.01 -19.47
C LEU A 99 8.31 2.96 -18.36
N MET A 100 7.34 2.91 -17.42
CA MET A 100 7.25 1.81 -16.45
C MET A 100 6.95 0.47 -17.11
N ARG A 101 6.12 0.45 -18.16
CA ARG A 101 5.78 -0.78 -18.88
C ARG A 101 6.92 -1.24 -19.80
N GLU A 102 7.61 -0.33 -20.46
CA GLU A 102 8.83 -0.63 -21.23
C GLU A 102 9.99 -1.05 -20.34
N LEU A 103 10.21 -0.39 -19.19
CA LEU A 103 11.17 -0.84 -18.19
C LEU A 103 10.78 -2.23 -17.66
N PHE A 104 9.49 -2.48 -17.42
CA PHE A 104 9.01 -3.77 -16.97
C PHE A 104 9.22 -4.85 -18.02
N ASP A 105 8.83 -4.62 -19.28
CA ASP A 105 9.03 -5.54 -20.40
C ASP A 105 10.53 -5.75 -20.70
N TYR A 106 11.37 -4.72 -20.54
CA TYR A 106 12.83 -4.81 -20.63
C TYR A 106 13.44 -5.63 -19.49
N LEU A 107 12.98 -5.43 -18.25
CA LEU A 107 13.43 -6.19 -17.09
C LEU A 107 13.00 -7.65 -17.19
N VAL A 108 11.76 -7.93 -17.62
CA VAL A 108 11.21 -9.28 -17.79
C VAL A 108 11.89 -10.05 -18.93
N ARG A 109 12.59 -9.36 -19.85
CA ARG A 109 13.36 -9.96 -20.95
C ARG A 109 14.67 -10.62 -20.52
N PHE A 110 15.08 -10.49 -19.25
CA PHE A 110 16.25 -11.20 -18.72
C PHE A 110 15.85 -12.62 -18.30
N ASP A 111 16.44 -13.62 -18.94
CA ASP A 111 16.15 -15.06 -18.72
C ASP A 111 16.30 -15.51 -17.25
N HIS A 112 17.03 -14.75 -16.42
CA HIS A 112 17.25 -15.04 -14.99
C HIS A 112 16.52 -14.09 -14.03
N LEU A 113 15.64 -13.20 -14.50
CA LEU A 113 14.99 -12.21 -13.64
C LEU A 113 14.15 -12.89 -12.55
N GLU A 114 13.43 -13.96 -12.88
CA GLU A 114 12.61 -14.69 -11.91
C GLU A 114 13.47 -15.31 -10.81
N GLU A 115 14.58 -15.94 -11.16
CA GLU A 115 15.55 -16.53 -10.23
C GLU A 115 16.15 -15.45 -9.32
N LEU A 116 16.52 -14.30 -9.88
CA LEU A 116 17.05 -13.17 -9.13
C LEU A 116 16.01 -12.58 -8.17
N VAL A 117 14.77 -12.41 -8.60
CA VAL A 117 13.66 -11.90 -7.77
C VAL A 117 13.33 -12.88 -6.65
N LEU A 118 13.34 -14.19 -6.92
CA LEU A 118 13.17 -15.22 -5.91
C LEU A 118 14.30 -15.17 -4.87
N SER A 119 15.55 -15.12 -5.33
CA SER A 119 16.75 -14.98 -4.49
C SER A 119 16.67 -13.75 -3.60
N ALA A 120 16.34 -12.59 -4.17
CA ALA A 120 16.19 -11.33 -3.46
C ALA A 120 15.06 -11.38 -2.43
N THR A 121 13.92 -12.00 -2.76
CA THR A 121 12.79 -12.15 -1.84
C THR A 121 13.14 -13.06 -0.67
N LEU A 122 13.88 -14.15 -0.91
CA LEU A 122 14.37 -15.06 0.13
C LEU A 122 15.36 -14.36 1.06
N ILE A 123 16.36 -13.67 0.49
CA ILE A 123 17.33 -12.87 1.27
C ILE A 123 16.60 -11.83 2.13
N TRP A 124 15.62 -11.13 1.54
CA TRP A 124 14.81 -10.15 2.25
C TRP A 124 14.04 -10.79 3.42
N ALA A 125 13.36 -11.92 3.19
CA ALA A 125 12.58 -12.62 4.21
C ALA A 125 13.45 -13.14 5.35
N VAL A 126 14.61 -13.73 5.02
CA VAL A 126 15.60 -14.17 6.01
C VAL A 126 16.09 -12.97 6.83
N GLY A 127 16.43 -11.86 6.17
CA GLY A 127 16.83 -10.62 6.83
C GLY A 127 15.78 -10.10 7.82
N ALA A 128 14.51 -10.05 7.40
CA ALA A 128 13.39 -9.63 8.25
C ALA A 128 13.19 -10.56 9.46
N ILE A 129 13.24 -11.88 9.26
CA ILE A 129 13.11 -12.89 10.31
C ILE A 129 14.27 -12.79 11.32
N VAL A 130 15.51 -12.69 10.82
CA VAL A 130 16.70 -12.54 11.68
C VAL A 130 16.61 -11.25 12.48
N PHE A 131 16.27 -10.13 11.84
CA PHE A 131 16.10 -8.84 12.51
C PHE A 131 15.05 -8.91 13.62
N LEU A 132 13.87 -9.48 13.33
CA LEU A 132 12.80 -9.62 14.31
C LEU A 132 13.21 -10.56 15.44
N GLY A 133 13.80 -11.71 15.12
CA GLY A 133 14.28 -12.71 16.08
C GLY A 133 15.32 -12.14 17.04
N VAL A 134 16.28 -11.35 16.54
CA VAL A 134 17.28 -10.67 17.38
C VAL A 134 16.63 -9.68 18.34
N ASN A 135 15.68 -8.87 17.88
CA ASN A 135 15.01 -7.89 18.73
C ASN A 135 14.08 -8.55 19.77
N ILE A 136 13.39 -9.63 19.40
CA ILE A 136 12.59 -10.44 20.32
C ILE A 136 13.47 -11.07 21.40
N LYS A 137 14.63 -11.65 21.03
CA LYS A 137 15.59 -12.21 21.99
C LYS A 137 16.09 -11.15 22.97
N LYS A 138 16.46 -9.96 22.48
CA LYS A 138 16.86 -8.82 23.32
C LYS A 138 15.77 -8.41 24.31
N TYR A 139 14.53 -8.28 23.84
CA TYR A 139 13.40 -7.93 24.70
C TYR A 139 13.11 -9.02 25.75
N ARG A 140 13.16 -10.30 25.37
CA ARG A 140 12.96 -11.42 26.30
C ARG A 140 14.04 -11.47 27.38
N ALA A 141 15.31 -11.35 26.99
CA ALA A 141 16.42 -11.32 27.92
C ALA A 141 16.29 -10.15 28.90
N PHE A 142 15.99 -8.94 28.39
CA PHE A 142 15.76 -7.77 29.23
C PHE A 142 14.59 -7.96 30.20
N LYS A 143 13.44 -8.43 29.70
CA LYS A 143 12.25 -8.73 30.52
C LYS A 143 12.57 -9.72 31.63
N GLN A 144 13.29 -10.79 31.31
CA GLN A 144 13.66 -11.81 32.29
C GLN A 144 14.58 -11.23 33.38
N SER A 145 15.59 -10.46 32.99
CA SER A 145 16.50 -9.80 33.94
C SER A 145 15.77 -8.82 34.87
N VAL A 146 14.84 -8.02 34.34
CA VAL A 146 14.03 -7.11 35.16
C VAL A 146 13.14 -7.89 36.14
N LEU A 147 12.47 -8.94 35.69
CA LEU A 147 11.56 -9.72 36.55
C LEU A 147 12.29 -10.48 37.66
N GLN A 148 13.50 -10.99 37.40
CA GLN A 148 14.31 -11.72 38.38
C GLN A 148 14.72 -10.85 39.57
N GLU A 149 15.02 -9.58 39.33
CA GLU A 149 15.38 -8.61 40.37
C GLU A 149 14.25 -7.60 40.58
N SER A 150 13.04 -8.11 40.79
CA SER A 150 11.88 -7.25 41.07
C SER A 150 10.99 -7.75 42.19
N TRP A 151 10.31 -6.81 42.85
CA TRP A 151 9.28 -7.09 43.84
C TRP A 151 8.06 -6.20 43.61
N ILE A 152 6.91 -6.62 44.14
CA ILE A 152 5.65 -5.87 43.99
C ILE A 152 5.68 -4.67 44.93
N CYS A 153 5.34 -3.49 44.40
CA CYS A 153 5.17 -2.30 45.21
C CYS A 153 3.73 -2.22 45.72
N ASN A 154 3.49 -2.64 46.96
CA ASN A 154 2.18 -2.58 47.59
C ASN A 154 1.85 -1.19 48.18
N ALA A 155 2.84 -0.31 48.27
CA ALA A 155 2.69 1.03 48.85
C ALA A 155 1.84 1.98 47.98
N VAL A 156 1.58 1.63 46.72
CA VAL A 156 0.84 2.48 45.79
C VAL A 156 -0.42 1.78 45.30
N ARG A 157 -1.57 2.44 45.45
CA ARG A 157 -2.81 2.02 44.80
C ARG A 157 -2.81 2.49 43.34
N CYS A 158 -2.54 1.58 42.42
CA CYS A 158 -2.56 1.82 40.99
C CYS A 158 -3.49 0.79 40.31
N PRO A 159 -4.26 1.17 39.28
CA PRO A 159 -5.10 0.21 38.53
C PRO A 159 -4.28 -0.87 37.81
N VAL A 160 -2.97 -0.68 37.70
CA VAL A 160 -2.04 -1.61 37.05
C VAL A 160 -1.00 -2.08 38.05
N LYS A 161 -0.52 -3.32 37.90
CA LYS A 161 0.55 -3.87 38.71
C LYS A 161 1.80 -2.99 38.61
N VAL A 162 2.32 -2.57 39.76
CA VAL A 162 3.58 -1.81 39.88
C VAL A 162 4.62 -2.72 40.51
N ILE A 163 5.78 -2.83 39.89
CA ILE A 163 6.94 -3.54 40.41
C ILE A 163 8.12 -2.58 40.54
N VAL A 164 9.00 -2.82 41.50
CA VAL A 164 10.28 -2.11 41.62
C VAL A 164 11.38 -3.06 41.18
N SER A 165 12.35 -2.58 40.40
CA SER A 165 13.50 -3.37 39.97
C SER A 165 14.80 -2.58 40.03
N THR A 166 15.88 -3.25 40.44
CA THR A 166 17.26 -2.72 40.45
C THR A 166 17.87 -2.65 39.05
N ARG A 167 17.30 -3.36 38.07
CA ARG A 167 17.82 -3.41 36.68
C ARG A 167 17.39 -2.21 35.83
N VAL A 168 16.40 -1.45 36.28
CA VAL A 168 15.94 -0.24 35.61
C VAL A 168 16.38 0.99 36.38
N THR A 169 16.85 2.01 35.66
CA THR A 169 17.25 3.30 36.24
C THR A 169 16.17 4.37 36.07
N THR A 170 15.17 4.08 35.25
CA THR A 170 14.07 5.00 34.93
C THR A 170 12.75 4.25 34.95
N PRO A 171 11.66 4.90 35.39
CA PRO A 171 10.33 4.33 35.28
C PRO A 171 10.01 3.96 33.83
N MET A 172 9.33 2.83 33.65
CA MET A 172 8.94 2.33 32.33
C MET A 172 7.74 1.40 32.39
N VAL A 173 7.05 1.26 31.27
CA VAL A 173 6.01 0.23 31.07
C VAL A 173 6.56 -0.92 30.25
N MET A 174 6.25 -2.15 30.70
CA MET A 174 6.64 -3.39 30.04
C MET A 174 5.43 -4.33 29.90
N GLY A 175 5.38 -5.10 28.81
CA GLY A 175 4.38 -6.14 28.59
C GLY A 175 3.29 -5.72 27.60
N LEU A 176 3.18 -6.44 26.48
CA LEU A 176 2.25 -6.11 25.39
C LEU A 176 0.77 -6.34 25.77
N TRP A 177 0.46 -7.49 26.39
CA TRP A 177 -0.91 -7.92 26.68
C TRP A 177 -1.34 -7.67 28.12
N LYS A 178 -0.37 -7.71 29.04
CA LYS A 178 -0.55 -7.44 30.47
C LYS A 178 0.51 -6.42 30.87
N PRO A 179 0.25 -5.12 30.64
CA PRO A 179 1.22 -4.08 30.95
C PRO A 179 1.48 -4.03 32.45
N VAL A 180 2.73 -3.81 32.81
CA VAL A 180 3.22 -3.65 34.19
C VAL A 180 4.09 -2.41 34.23
N VAL A 181 3.90 -1.58 35.24
CA VAL A 181 4.77 -0.42 35.49
C VAL A 181 5.97 -0.89 36.30
N VAL A 182 7.17 -0.61 35.82
CA VAL A 182 8.44 -0.93 36.47
C VAL A 182 9.06 0.37 36.95
N LEU A 183 9.29 0.49 38.25
CA LEU A 183 9.97 1.61 38.88
C LEU A 183 11.43 1.24 39.21
N PRO A 184 12.37 2.20 39.14
CA PRO A 184 13.71 1.98 39.65
C PRO A 184 13.69 1.87 41.19
N ASN A 185 14.68 1.21 41.76
CA ASN A 185 14.86 1.14 43.22
C ASN A 185 15.40 2.47 43.79
N VAL A 186 14.59 3.52 43.69
CA VAL A 186 14.87 4.86 44.20
C VAL A 186 13.65 5.33 44.98
N HIS A 187 13.89 6.01 46.10
CA HIS A 187 12.81 6.59 46.88
C HIS A 187 12.30 7.86 46.17
N PHE A 188 11.00 7.90 45.90
CA PHE A 188 10.33 9.06 45.32
C PHE A 188 9.40 9.68 46.36
N GLU A 189 9.45 10.99 46.49
CA GLU A 189 8.42 11.77 47.18
C GLU A 189 7.04 11.47 46.55
N GLU A 190 5.99 11.38 47.37
CA GLU A 190 4.64 10.98 46.93
C GLU A 190 4.12 11.81 45.75
N LYS A 191 4.30 13.14 45.81
CA LYS A 191 3.87 14.05 44.73
C LYS A 191 4.61 13.77 43.43
N ARG A 192 5.93 13.50 43.49
CA ARG A 192 6.72 13.12 42.31
C ARG A 192 6.21 11.80 41.77
N LEU A 193 6.11 10.77 42.62
CA LEU A 193 5.66 9.44 42.23
C LEU A 193 4.29 9.45 41.54
N ALA A 194 3.34 10.24 42.05
CA ALA A 194 2.03 10.41 41.43
C ALA A 194 2.12 10.94 39.99
N MET A 195 3.02 11.90 39.74
CA MET A 195 3.26 12.43 38.39
C MET A 195 3.91 11.41 37.46
N ILE A 196 4.89 10.65 37.97
CA ILE A 196 5.54 9.56 37.21
C ILE A 196 4.50 8.54 36.77
N LEU A 197 3.69 8.07 37.72
CA LEU A 197 2.68 7.06 37.44
C LEU A 197 1.59 7.57 36.51
N SER A 198 1.20 8.85 36.64
CA SER A 198 0.27 9.49 35.70
C SER A 198 0.82 9.46 34.27
N HIS A 199 2.11 9.69 34.07
CA HIS A 199 2.77 9.58 32.77
C HIS A 199 2.73 8.15 32.23
N GLU A 200 3.18 7.17 33.02
CA GLU A 200 3.19 5.77 32.58
C GLU A 200 1.79 5.20 32.31
N LEU A 201 0.78 5.64 33.07
CA LEU A 201 -0.61 5.27 32.82
C LEU A 201 -1.13 5.81 31.48
N VAL A 202 -0.64 6.96 31.00
CA VAL A 202 -1.00 7.45 29.66
C VAL A 202 -0.49 6.49 28.58
N HIS A 203 0.73 5.95 28.71
CA HIS A 203 1.25 4.95 27.78
C HIS A 203 0.37 3.69 27.72
N ILE A 204 -0.09 3.24 28.89
CA ILE A 204 -0.95 2.06 29.00
C ILE A 204 -2.33 2.32 28.38
N GLN A 205 -3.00 3.41 28.79
CA GLN A 205 -4.33 3.77 28.28
C GLN A 205 -4.35 3.95 26.77
N ARG A 206 -3.26 4.46 26.18
CA ARG A 206 -3.15 4.70 24.74
C ARG A 206 -2.65 3.47 23.96
N GLY A 207 -2.14 2.45 24.63
CA GLY A 207 -1.59 1.27 23.97
C GLY A 207 -0.27 1.54 23.23
N ASP A 208 0.58 2.43 23.75
CA ASP A 208 1.82 2.84 23.06
C ASP A 208 2.82 1.69 22.84
N LEU A 209 2.72 0.63 23.64
CA LEU A 209 3.52 -0.58 23.45
C LEU A 209 3.13 -1.32 22.16
N LEU A 210 1.85 -1.27 21.74
CA LEU A 210 1.41 -1.82 20.45
C LEU A 210 1.96 -0.97 19.30
N VAL A 211 1.97 0.35 19.43
CA VAL A 211 2.59 1.24 18.42
C VAL A 211 4.09 0.94 18.29
N LYS A 212 4.79 0.71 19.40
CA LYS A 212 6.21 0.29 19.37
C LYS A 212 6.41 -1.07 18.72
N LEU A 213 5.49 -2.01 18.91
CA LEU A 213 5.51 -3.30 18.21
C LEU A 213 5.28 -3.13 16.70
N LEU A 214 4.30 -2.33 16.29
CA LEU A 214 4.06 -2.02 14.88
C LEU A 214 5.28 -1.38 14.23
N MET A 215 5.98 -0.48 14.94
CA MET A 215 7.24 0.09 14.45
C MET A 215 8.38 -0.91 14.37
N LEU A 216 8.46 -1.86 15.30
CA LEU A 216 9.43 -2.96 15.20
C LEU A 216 9.15 -3.82 13.96
N ILE A 217 7.88 -4.14 13.69
CA ILE A 217 7.48 -4.89 12.49
C ILE A 217 7.79 -4.09 11.23
N ALA A 218 7.44 -2.79 11.18
CA ALA A 218 7.75 -1.93 10.05
C ALA A 218 9.26 -1.87 9.79
N ASN A 219 10.08 -1.70 10.83
CA ASN A 219 11.54 -1.73 10.70
C ASN A 219 12.08 -3.13 10.32
N ALA A 220 11.39 -4.21 10.65
CA ALA A 220 11.79 -5.56 10.25
C ALA A 220 11.49 -5.81 8.76
N VAL A 221 10.31 -5.40 8.29
CA VAL A 221 9.92 -5.46 6.87
C VAL A 221 10.82 -4.55 6.02
N HIS A 222 11.15 -3.38 6.56
CA HIS A 222 11.94 -2.34 5.89
C HIS A 222 13.35 -2.20 6.49
N TRP A 223 13.99 -3.31 6.85
CA TRP A 223 15.28 -3.31 7.56
C TRP A 223 16.40 -2.62 6.77
N PHE A 224 16.29 -2.57 5.44
CA PHE A 224 17.22 -1.88 4.56
C PHE A 224 16.94 -0.38 4.42
N ASN A 225 15.78 0.12 4.88
CA ASN A 225 15.30 1.49 4.65
C ASN A 225 15.65 2.43 5.82
N PRO A 226 16.59 3.38 5.65
CA PRO A 226 16.95 4.34 6.70
C PRO A 226 15.77 5.20 7.19
N ALA A 227 14.82 5.51 6.31
CA ALA A 227 13.67 6.34 6.64
C ALA A 227 12.74 5.67 7.66
N ALA A 228 12.60 4.34 7.63
CA ALA A 228 11.83 3.59 8.62
C ALA A 228 12.41 3.78 10.05
N TYR A 229 13.74 3.75 10.18
CA TYR A 229 14.43 4.03 11.46
C TYR A 229 14.25 5.47 11.93
N TRP A 230 14.32 6.46 11.02
CA TRP A 230 14.07 7.86 11.36
C TRP A 230 12.63 8.10 11.78
N LEU A 231 11.66 7.48 11.10
CA LEU A 231 10.25 7.51 11.46
C LEU A 231 10.04 6.91 12.85
N ASN A 232 10.62 5.74 13.14
CA ASN A 232 10.56 5.13 14.47
C ASN A 232 11.11 6.07 15.56
N LYS A 233 12.27 6.70 15.35
CA LYS A 233 12.84 7.68 16.28
C LYS A 233 11.93 8.90 16.46
N GLN A 234 11.30 9.36 15.38
CA GLN A 234 10.36 10.49 15.39
C GLN A 234 9.05 10.16 16.11
N ILE A 235 8.53 8.94 15.98
CA ILE A 235 7.32 8.48 16.67
C ILE A 235 7.58 8.36 18.16
N ASN A 236 8.68 7.73 18.58
CA ASN A 236 9.08 7.68 20.00
C ASN A 236 9.22 9.09 20.58
N THR A 237 9.91 9.95 19.83
CA THR A 237 9.68 11.40 19.75
C THR A 237 8.37 11.97 20.30
N LEU A 238 7.38 11.82 19.45
CA LEU A 238 6.08 12.44 19.56
C LEU A 238 5.22 11.74 20.62
N CYS A 239 5.45 10.45 20.85
CA CYS A 239 4.82 9.64 21.90
C CYS A 239 5.06 10.27 23.27
N GLU A 240 6.32 10.50 23.64
CA GLU A 240 6.71 11.13 24.91
C GLU A 240 6.14 12.54 25.05
N LEU A 241 6.23 13.35 23.98
CA LEU A 241 5.69 14.73 23.98
C LEU A 241 4.17 14.76 24.13
N SER A 242 3.47 13.80 23.53
CA SER A 242 2.02 13.70 23.64
C SER A 242 1.59 13.13 25.01
N CYS A 243 2.38 12.23 25.60
CA CYS A 243 2.17 11.81 27.00
C CYS A 243 2.29 13.01 27.94
N ASP A 244 3.39 13.75 27.83
CA ASP A 244 3.63 14.99 28.57
C ASP A 244 2.46 15.95 28.43
N GLU A 245 2.06 16.25 27.19
CA GLU A 245 0.93 17.15 26.88
C GLU A 245 -0.38 16.70 27.53
N LYS A 246 -0.66 15.40 27.57
CA LYS A 246 -1.88 14.86 28.20
C LYS A 246 -1.82 14.96 29.73
N VAL A 247 -0.65 14.74 30.35
CA VAL A 247 -0.46 14.87 31.80
C VAL A 247 -0.64 16.32 32.25
N VAL A 248 -0.03 17.28 31.55
CA VAL A 248 -0.05 18.68 31.98
C VAL A 248 -1.29 19.47 31.55
N LYS A 249 -2.20 18.86 30.79
CA LYS A 249 -3.33 19.54 30.15
C LYS A 249 -4.18 20.34 31.14
N GLU A 250 -4.49 19.76 32.29
CA GLU A 250 -5.33 20.36 33.34
C GLU A 250 -4.49 20.87 34.54
N MET A 251 -3.16 20.89 34.42
CA MET A 251 -2.26 21.40 35.47
C MET A 251 -2.06 22.91 35.35
N ASP A 252 -1.95 23.58 36.50
CA ASP A 252 -1.49 24.96 36.62
C ASP A 252 0.02 25.11 36.34
N MET A 253 0.51 26.34 36.29
CA MET A 253 1.92 26.61 35.95
C MET A 253 2.90 26.08 37.01
N GLU A 254 2.52 26.08 38.28
CA GLU A 254 3.35 25.57 39.37
C GLU A 254 3.53 24.06 39.27
N ASN A 255 2.44 23.30 39.11
CA ASN A 255 2.52 21.85 38.96
C ASN A 255 3.21 21.45 37.64
N ARG A 256 3.09 22.26 36.57
CA ARG A 256 3.88 22.06 35.33
C ARG A 256 5.37 22.22 35.55
N ARG A 257 5.79 23.22 36.33
CA ARG A 257 7.19 23.41 36.68
C ARG A 257 7.71 22.24 37.52
N PHE A 258 6.94 21.84 38.54
CA PHE A 258 7.28 20.69 39.38
C PHE A 258 7.35 19.38 38.57
N TYR A 259 6.47 19.20 37.57
CA TYR A 259 6.56 18.09 36.62
C TYR A 259 7.85 18.13 35.80
N GLY A 260 8.24 19.31 35.28
CA GLY A 260 9.50 19.49 34.56
C GLY A 260 10.74 19.18 35.43
N GLU A 261 10.73 19.61 36.69
CA GLU A 261 11.77 19.29 37.68
C GLU A 261 11.80 17.79 38.00
N THR A 262 10.64 17.15 38.06
CA THR A 262 10.53 15.69 38.23
C THR A 262 11.19 14.97 37.05
N LEU A 263 10.89 15.36 35.80
CA LEU A 263 11.53 14.79 34.61
C LEU A 263 13.04 15.01 34.58
N LEU A 264 13.52 16.18 35.01
CA LEU A 264 14.95 16.48 35.10
C LEU A 264 15.65 15.61 36.14
N SER A 265 15.07 15.46 37.33
CA SER A 265 15.64 14.63 38.38
C SER A 265 15.82 13.18 37.94
N MET A 266 14.94 12.64 37.08
CA MET A 266 15.11 11.30 36.54
C MET A 266 16.34 11.12 35.62
N LEU A 267 16.80 12.19 34.98
CA LEU A 267 18.04 12.13 34.20
C LEU A 267 19.27 12.04 35.08
N GLU A 268 19.22 12.63 36.28
CA GLU A 268 20.32 12.60 37.24
C GLU A 268 20.53 11.17 37.77
N TYR A 269 19.43 10.43 37.97
CA TYR A 269 19.47 9.00 38.34
C TYR A 269 19.76 8.06 37.15
N GLY A 270 19.62 8.55 35.91
CA GLY A 270 19.63 7.74 34.69
C GLY A 270 20.97 7.76 33.93
N VAL A 271 21.94 6.93 34.35
CA VAL A 271 23.09 6.62 33.49
C VAL A 271 22.64 5.72 32.33
N MET A 272 22.39 6.33 31.17
CA MET A 272 22.39 5.73 29.82
C MET A 272 21.91 4.28 29.71
N GLN A 273 20.60 4.01 29.85
CA GLN A 273 20.07 2.72 29.39
C GLN A 273 20.10 2.65 27.85
N LYS A 274 20.61 1.54 27.32
CA LYS A 274 20.54 1.21 25.89
C LYS A 274 19.06 1.05 25.51
N ASN A 275 18.62 1.67 24.42
CA ASN A 275 17.25 1.55 23.90
C ASN A 275 16.88 0.06 23.70
N VAL A 276 16.07 -0.51 24.58
CA VAL A 276 15.44 -1.81 24.38
C VAL A 276 14.13 -1.58 23.62
N VAL A 277 13.83 -2.45 22.66
CA VAL A 277 12.61 -2.32 21.85
C VAL A 277 11.39 -2.65 22.73
N CYS A 278 10.24 -2.02 22.44
CA CYS A 278 8.97 -2.22 23.15
C CYS A 278 8.97 -1.81 24.64
N THR A 279 9.76 -0.81 25.03
CA THR A 279 9.72 -0.18 26.37
C THR A 279 9.45 1.32 26.26
N SER A 280 8.68 1.93 27.17
CA SER A 280 8.69 3.39 27.41
C SER A 280 9.83 3.73 28.35
N SER A 281 10.95 4.20 27.82
CA SER A 281 11.97 4.80 28.69
C SER A 281 11.74 6.30 28.71
N LEU A 282 11.45 6.82 29.92
CA LEU A 282 11.33 8.25 30.17
C LEU A 282 12.62 9.02 29.81
N CYS A 283 13.78 8.38 29.81
CA CYS A 283 15.03 9.04 29.47
C CYS A 283 15.47 8.70 28.04
N ASN A 284 15.57 9.75 27.23
CA ASN A 284 16.11 9.70 25.88
C ASN A 284 17.10 10.86 25.70
N THR A 285 17.86 10.85 24.59
CA THR A 285 18.92 11.84 24.23
C THR A 285 18.71 13.27 24.78
N LYS A 286 19.77 13.99 25.22
CA LYS A 286 19.69 15.40 25.73
C LYS A 286 18.77 16.34 24.91
N LYS A 287 18.80 16.23 23.57
CA LYS A 287 17.93 16.97 22.63
C LYS A 287 16.44 16.66 22.80
N SER A 288 16.10 15.42 23.15
CA SER A 288 14.74 14.99 23.46
C SER A 288 14.23 15.67 24.71
N MET A 289 15.00 15.65 25.81
CA MET A 289 14.57 16.27 27.07
C MET A 289 14.36 17.77 26.93
N LYS A 290 15.29 18.50 26.30
CA LYS A 290 15.13 19.93 26.02
C LYS A 290 13.80 20.20 25.31
N ARG A 291 13.44 19.36 24.34
CA ARG A 291 12.18 19.50 23.59
C ARG A 291 10.96 19.16 24.45
N ARG A 292 11.04 18.23 25.39
CA ARG A 292 9.95 17.95 26.35
C ARG A 292 9.69 19.17 27.22
N LEU A 293 10.73 19.69 27.87
CA LEU A 293 10.64 20.89 28.73
C LEU A 293 10.08 22.11 27.99
N LEU A 294 10.52 22.37 26.76
CA LEU A 294 9.99 23.49 25.96
C LEU A 294 8.50 23.33 25.62
N ASN A 295 8.03 22.10 25.39
CA ASN A 295 6.61 21.86 25.06
C ASN A 295 5.70 21.86 26.29
N LEU A 296 6.22 21.52 27.47
CA LEU A 296 5.45 21.59 28.73
C LEU A 296 4.92 23.01 29.02
N MET A 297 5.66 24.02 28.59
CA MET A 297 5.30 25.42 28.79
C MET A 297 4.31 25.96 27.74
N ASN A 298 4.05 25.22 26.66
CA ASN A 298 3.21 25.68 25.55
C ASN A 298 2.25 24.58 25.08
N VAL A 299 1.34 24.19 25.97
CA VAL A 299 0.31 23.17 25.73
C VAL A 299 -0.78 23.74 24.83
N LYS A 300 -1.06 23.05 23.71
CA LYS A 300 -2.07 23.49 22.74
C LYS A 300 -3.33 22.64 22.85
N LYS A 301 -4.50 23.27 22.74
CA LYS A 301 -5.77 22.55 22.67
C LYS A 301 -6.04 22.13 21.23
N THR A 302 -6.26 20.84 20.99
CA THR A 302 -6.71 20.33 19.68
C THR A 302 -8.06 19.65 19.77
N ASN A 303 -8.91 19.94 18.79
CA ASN A 303 -10.22 19.32 18.63
C ASN A 303 -10.10 17.96 17.90
N LYS A 304 -10.85 16.94 18.35
CA LYS A 304 -10.88 15.58 17.78
C LYS A 304 -11.37 15.60 16.32
N SER A 305 -12.27 16.50 15.95
CA SER A 305 -12.81 16.60 14.58
C SER A 305 -11.75 16.99 13.56
N ILE A 306 -10.79 17.83 13.95
CA ILE A 306 -9.68 18.27 13.09
C ILE A 306 -8.68 17.12 12.86
N MET A 307 -8.51 16.26 13.87
CA MET A 307 -7.70 15.05 13.75
C MET A 307 -8.30 14.07 12.74
N MET A 308 -9.61 13.82 12.82
CA MET A 308 -10.32 12.96 11.86
C MET A 308 -10.28 13.54 10.44
N LEU A 309 -10.47 14.84 10.28
CA LEU A 309 -10.40 15.49 8.97
C LEU A 309 -9.02 15.35 8.32
N SER A 310 -7.94 15.50 9.10
CA SER A 310 -6.58 15.33 8.58
C SER A 310 -6.26 13.88 8.17
N LEU A 311 -6.84 12.89 8.86
CA LEU A 311 -6.71 11.48 8.52
C LEU A 311 -7.45 11.17 7.22
N VAL A 312 -8.68 11.68 7.07
CA VAL A 312 -9.46 11.55 5.84
C VAL A 312 -8.78 12.24 4.66
N ALA A 313 -8.24 13.45 4.85
CA ALA A 313 -7.52 14.17 3.81
C ALA A 313 -6.25 13.43 3.34
N ALA A 314 -5.51 12.81 4.26
CA ALA A 314 -4.33 12.01 3.90
C ALA A 314 -4.70 10.73 3.15
N ILE A 315 -5.77 10.05 3.55
CA ILE A 315 -6.30 8.88 2.84
C ILE A 315 -6.80 9.29 1.44
N ALA A 316 -7.48 10.43 1.32
CA ALA A 316 -7.98 10.96 0.05
C ALA A 316 -6.84 11.39 -0.90
N LEU A 317 -5.76 11.99 -0.39
CA LEU A 317 -4.57 12.37 -1.18
C LEU A 317 -3.80 11.16 -1.74
N VAL A 318 -3.81 10.02 -1.05
CA VAL A 318 -3.21 8.78 -1.57
C VAL A 318 -4.19 8.03 -2.48
N GLY A 319 -5.48 8.05 -2.13
CA GLY A 319 -6.55 7.53 -2.98
C GLY A 319 -6.66 8.27 -4.32
N SER A 320 -6.37 9.56 -4.37
CA SER A 320 -6.35 10.34 -5.61
C SER A 320 -5.16 10.05 -6.51
N GLY A 321 -4.05 9.52 -5.97
CA GLY A 321 -2.96 8.97 -6.79
C GLY A 321 -3.40 7.71 -7.55
N GLY A 322 -4.17 6.84 -6.90
CA GLY A 322 -4.85 5.70 -7.55
C GLY A 322 -5.97 6.14 -8.49
N PHE A 323 -6.70 7.21 -8.13
CA PHE A 323 -7.75 7.79 -8.96
C PHE A 323 -7.21 8.53 -10.18
N ALA A 324 -6.00 9.12 -10.14
CA ALA A 324 -5.38 9.75 -11.32
C ALA A 324 -4.83 8.69 -12.29
N ALA A 325 -4.28 7.58 -11.77
CA ALA A 325 -3.89 6.44 -12.60
C ALA A 325 -5.12 5.72 -13.20
N TYR A 326 -6.21 5.60 -12.43
CA TYR A 326 -7.47 5.02 -12.90
C TYR A 326 -8.25 5.99 -13.79
N ALA A 327 -8.30 7.29 -13.50
CA ALA A 327 -8.91 8.30 -14.36
C ALA A 327 -8.08 8.55 -15.62
N ALA A 328 -6.78 8.29 -15.64
CA ALA A 328 -6.03 8.20 -16.89
C ALA A 328 -6.35 6.91 -17.68
N GLY A 329 -6.79 5.84 -17.00
CA GLY A 329 -7.28 4.59 -17.62
C GLY A 329 -8.78 4.57 -17.93
N THR A 330 -9.59 5.45 -17.32
CA THR A 330 -11.05 5.57 -17.52
C THR A 330 -11.48 6.91 -18.08
N ALA A 331 -10.58 7.88 -18.20
CA ALA A 331 -10.64 8.83 -19.30
C ALA A 331 -10.28 8.06 -20.58
N MET A 332 -11.14 7.11 -20.93
CA MET A 332 -11.53 6.99 -22.32
C MET A 332 -11.75 8.42 -22.80
N PRO A 333 -11.15 8.85 -23.93
CA PRO A 333 -11.54 10.10 -24.52
C PRO A 333 -13.06 10.04 -24.60
N SER A 334 -13.74 10.99 -23.93
CA SER A 334 -15.17 11.23 -24.12
C SER A 334 -15.38 11.07 -25.60
N SER A 335 -16.14 10.03 -25.96
CA SER A 335 -16.36 9.60 -27.33
C SER A 335 -16.41 10.84 -28.19
N VAL A 336 -15.29 11.12 -28.88
CA VAL A 336 -15.31 12.11 -29.92
C VAL A 336 -16.23 11.43 -30.91
N SER A 337 -17.49 11.85 -30.91
CA SER A 337 -18.37 11.73 -32.05
C SER A 337 -17.65 12.45 -33.17
N LYS A 338 -16.65 11.80 -33.77
CA LYS A 338 -16.39 11.98 -35.18
C LYS A 338 -17.69 11.53 -35.80
N GLU A 339 -18.46 12.49 -36.27
CA GLU A 339 -19.36 12.25 -37.39
C GLU A 339 -18.59 11.37 -38.37
N VAL A 340 -18.99 10.12 -38.47
CA VAL A 340 -18.66 9.33 -39.65
C VAL A 340 -19.51 9.95 -40.73
N GLU A 341 -18.96 10.95 -41.41
CA GLU A 341 -19.52 11.44 -42.66
C GLU A 341 -19.60 10.24 -43.62
N GLY A 342 -20.84 9.77 -43.81
CA GLY A 342 -21.33 9.01 -44.95
C GLY A 342 -20.48 7.84 -45.42
N LEU A 343 -20.66 6.66 -44.82
CA LEU A 343 -20.52 5.40 -45.57
C LEU A 343 -21.90 4.73 -45.63
N ASN A 344 -22.53 4.84 -46.79
CA ASN A 344 -23.72 4.08 -47.14
C ASN A 344 -23.28 2.67 -47.56
N VAL A 345 -24.01 1.65 -47.15
CA VAL A 345 -23.71 0.25 -47.51
C VAL A 345 -24.45 -0.08 -48.79
N SER A 346 -23.72 -0.37 -49.87
CA SER A 346 -24.30 -0.80 -51.13
C SER A 346 -24.20 -2.32 -51.29
N VAL A 347 -25.31 -2.97 -51.59
CA VAL A 347 -25.41 -4.41 -51.85
C VAL A 347 -25.69 -4.62 -53.33
N GLU A 348 -24.83 -5.39 -54.00
CA GLU A 348 -24.99 -5.78 -55.41
C GLU A 348 -25.52 -7.22 -55.47
N TYR A 349 -26.69 -7.38 -56.08
CA TYR A 349 -27.32 -8.69 -56.26
C TYR A 349 -26.75 -9.40 -57.50
N PRO A 350 -26.86 -10.74 -57.59
CA PRO A 350 -26.32 -11.52 -58.71
C PRO A 350 -26.86 -11.14 -60.10
N ASP A 351 -27.98 -10.40 -60.14
CA ASP A 351 -28.61 -9.86 -61.37
C ASP A 351 -28.03 -8.49 -61.78
N GLY A 352 -27.05 -7.96 -61.04
CA GLY A 352 -26.37 -6.69 -61.31
C GLY A 352 -27.06 -5.44 -60.75
N LYS A 353 -28.13 -5.59 -59.95
CA LYS A 353 -28.77 -4.46 -59.27
C LYS A 353 -28.02 -4.07 -58.00
N VAL A 354 -27.76 -2.77 -57.85
CA VAL A 354 -27.09 -2.20 -56.67
C VAL A 354 -28.06 -1.34 -55.87
N GLU A 355 -28.32 -1.71 -54.62
CA GLU A 355 -29.14 -0.93 -53.68
C GLU A 355 -28.27 -0.41 -52.52
N SER A 356 -28.45 0.85 -52.10
CA SER A 356 -27.69 1.45 -50.99
C SER A 356 -28.57 1.72 -49.79
N PHE A 357 -28.05 1.47 -48.59
CA PHE A 357 -28.75 1.65 -47.32
C PHE A 357 -27.99 2.63 -46.42
N ASP A 358 -28.73 3.47 -45.69
CA ASP A 358 -28.18 4.32 -44.63
C ASP A 358 -27.94 3.53 -43.33
N LYS A 359 -27.35 4.20 -42.33
CA LYS A 359 -27.03 3.63 -41.01
C LYS A 359 -28.27 3.15 -40.22
N ASP A 360 -29.46 3.60 -40.61
CA ASP A 360 -30.73 3.29 -39.97
C ASP A 360 -31.56 2.25 -40.78
N GLY A 361 -31.00 1.75 -41.90
CA GLY A 361 -31.58 0.69 -42.73
C GLY A 361 -32.50 1.17 -43.85
N ASN A 362 -32.54 2.46 -44.16
CA ASN A 362 -33.41 3.01 -45.21
C ASN A 362 -32.72 3.01 -46.58
N ARG A 363 -33.48 2.76 -47.65
CA ARG A 363 -32.99 2.76 -49.03
C ARG A 363 -32.69 4.18 -49.51
N ILE A 364 -31.50 4.37 -50.06
CA ILE A 364 -31.02 5.65 -50.59
C ILE A 364 -30.37 5.48 -51.98
N ALA A 365 -30.44 6.54 -52.79
CA ALA A 365 -29.93 6.52 -54.16
C ALA A 365 -28.39 6.46 -54.17
N ALA A 366 -27.84 5.47 -54.89
CA ALA A 366 -26.43 5.13 -54.87
C ALA A 366 -25.53 6.29 -55.33
N LYS A 367 -24.53 6.66 -54.53
CA LYS A 367 -23.36 7.42 -54.98
C LYS A 367 -22.15 6.50 -54.96
N ALA A 368 -21.56 6.31 -56.13
CA ALA A 368 -20.40 5.43 -56.31
C ALA A 368 -19.16 5.99 -55.60
N LYS A 369 -18.49 5.18 -54.75
CA LYS A 369 -17.02 5.20 -54.67
C LYS A 369 -16.36 4.06 -53.90
N VAL A 370 -15.12 3.82 -54.33
CA VAL A 370 -13.99 3.03 -53.80
C VAL A 370 -14.17 1.51 -53.77
N ARG A 371 -13.63 0.87 -54.81
CA ARG A 371 -13.51 -0.58 -54.95
C ARG A 371 -12.37 -1.08 -54.06
N TYR A 372 -12.69 -1.71 -52.92
CA TYR A 372 -11.72 -2.50 -52.17
C TYR A 372 -11.44 -3.80 -52.94
N LYS A 373 -10.17 -4.04 -53.30
CA LYS A 373 -9.73 -5.33 -53.83
C LYS A 373 -9.16 -6.15 -52.66
N PRO A 374 -9.80 -7.25 -52.23
CA PRO A 374 -9.23 -8.10 -51.20
C PRO A 374 -7.90 -8.70 -51.66
N LYS A 375 -6.93 -8.80 -50.76
CA LYS A 375 -5.66 -9.47 -51.01
C LYS A 375 -5.95 -10.95 -51.25
N LYS A 376 -5.65 -11.48 -52.44
CA LYS A 376 -5.66 -12.93 -52.69
C LYS A 376 -4.57 -13.56 -51.84
N LEU A 377 -4.93 -14.54 -51.01
CA LEU A 377 -3.97 -15.33 -50.25
C LEU A 377 -3.19 -16.22 -51.23
N THR A 378 -1.91 -16.42 -50.92
CA THR A 378 -1.08 -17.40 -51.63
C THR A 378 -1.39 -18.82 -51.15
N THR A 379 -1.15 -19.83 -51.98
CA THR A 379 -1.39 -21.23 -51.64
C THR A 379 -0.66 -21.65 -50.35
N GLU A 380 0.57 -21.16 -50.14
CA GLU A 380 1.34 -21.43 -48.92
C GLU A 380 0.68 -20.83 -47.67
N GLU A 381 0.16 -19.59 -47.75
CA GLU A 381 -0.59 -18.96 -46.65
C GLU A 381 -1.89 -19.73 -46.34
N ILE A 382 -2.53 -20.34 -47.34
CA ILE A 382 -3.73 -21.14 -47.15
C ILE A 382 -3.38 -22.47 -46.46
N VAL A 383 -2.32 -23.16 -46.88
CA VAL A 383 -1.85 -24.41 -46.23
C VAL A 383 -1.49 -24.19 -44.76
N ASP A 384 -0.73 -23.14 -44.45
CA ASP A 384 -0.31 -22.81 -43.07
C ASP A 384 -1.52 -22.52 -42.17
N ARG A 385 -2.47 -21.74 -42.68
CA ARG A 385 -3.70 -21.42 -41.95
C ARG A 385 -4.57 -22.66 -41.76
N THR A 386 -4.68 -23.53 -42.75
CA THR A 386 -5.45 -24.79 -42.64
C THR A 386 -4.84 -25.71 -41.59
N LYS A 387 -3.52 -25.90 -41.58
CA LYS A 387 -2.83 -26.65 -40.51
C LYS A 387 -3.11 -26.08 -39.13
N LYS A 388 -3.07 -24.76 -38.99
CA LYS A 388 -3.34 -24.07 -37.72
C LYS A 388 -4.78 -24.24 -37.24
N HIS A 389 -5.76 -24.41 -38.13
CA HIS A 389 -7.14 -24.74 -37.74
C HIS A 389 -7.22 -26.18 -37.24
N ILE A 390 -6.59 -27.13 -37.96
CA ILE A 390 -6.54 -28.55 -37.60
C ILE A 390 -5.86 -28.76 -36.24
N GLU A 391 -4.68 -28.18 -36.02
CA GLU A 391 -3.93 -28.29 -34.74
C GLU A 391 -4.68 -27.68 -33.55
N LYS A 392 -5.58 -26.72 -33.80
CA LYS A 392 -6.41 -26.08 -32.78
C LYS A 392 -7.78 -26.73 -32.60
N GLY A 393 -8.10 -27.77 -33.38
CA GLY A 393 -9.42 -28.42 -33.37
C GLY A 393 -10.57 -27.52 -33.83
N LEU A 394 -10.28 -26.55 -34.73
CA LEU A 394 -11.27 -25.64 -35.32
C LEU A 394 -11.67 -26.13 -36.72
N ASP A 395 -12.91 -25.88 -37.12
CA ASP A 395 -13.39 -26.19 -38.47
C ASP A 395 -12.62 -25.38 -39.53
N VAL A 396 -12.19 -26.05 -40.59
CA VAL A 396 -11.48 -25.42 -41.70
C VAL A 396 -12.50 -24.71 -42.61
N PRO A 397 -12.36 -23.40 -42.88
CA PRO A 397 -13.28 -22.68 -43.75
C PRO A 397 -13.30 -23.26 -45.17
N GLN A 398 -14.49 -23.46 -45.75
CA GLN A 398 -14.66 -24.09 -47.07
C GLN A 398 -13.89 -23.37 -48.19
N GLY A 399 -13.79 -22.04 -48.14
CA GLY A 399 -13.03 -21.27 -49.12
C GLY A 399 -11.53 -21.60 -49.13
N TYR A 400 -10.96 -22.07 -48.02
CA TYR A 400 -9.57 -22.53 -47.99
C TYR A 400 -9.42 -23.90 -48.66
N ILE A 401 -10.40 -24.79 -48.43
CA ILE A 401 -10.46 -26.13 -49.01
C ILE A 401 -10.57 -26.03 -50.55
N ASP A 402 -11.41 -25.11 -51.03
CA ASP A 402 -11.67 -24.94 -52.46
C ASP A 402 -10.46 -24.34 -53.21
N ASP A 403 -9.74 -23.40 -52.58
CA ASP A 403 -8.56 -22.73 -53.13
C ASP A 403 -7.25 -23.55 -53.01
N LEU A 404 -7.25 -24.63 -52.21
CA LEU A 404 -6.10 -25.54 -52.06
C LEU A 404 -5.92 -26.46 -53.29
N PRO A 405 -4.71 -26.66 -53.82
CA PRO A 405 -4.46 -27.70 -54.82
C PRO A 405 -4.82 -29.09 -54.29
N GLN A 406 -5.40 -29.94 -55.14
CA GLN A 406 -5.87 -31.28 -54.73
C GLN A 406 -4.78 -32.11 -54.07
N LYS A 407 -3.54 -32.02 -54.58
CA LYS A 407 -2.36 -32.70 -54.01
C LYS A 407 -2.09 -32.33 -52.55
N ASP A 408 -2.27 -31.05 -52.20
CA ASP A 408 -2.02 -30.56 -50.84
C ASP A 408 -3.18 -30.91 -49.91
N LEU A 409 -4.41 -30.94 -50.44
CA LEU A 409 -5.60 -31.39 -49.72
C LEU A 409 -5.51 -32.89 -49.37
N ASP A 410 -5.10 -33.71 -50.33
CA ASP A 410 -4.92 -35.16 -50.14
C ASP A 410 -3.82 -35.45 -49.12
N ALA A 411 -2.69 -34.71 -49.18
CA ALA A 411 -1.61 -34.82 -48.21
C ALA A 411 -2.05 -34.42 -46.79
N LEU A 412 -2.89 -33.40 -46.64
CA LEU A 412 -3.45 -33.00 -45.35
C LEU A 412 -4.43 -34.05 -44.81
N ASN A 413 -5.29 -34.62 -45.66
CA ASN A 413 -6.22 -35.69 -45.30
C ASN A 413 -5.47 -36.97 -44.85
N GLU A 414 -4.40 -37.35 -45.55
CA GLU A 414 -3.56 -38.50 -45.20
C GLU A 414 -2.78 -38.27 -43.90
N THR A 415 -2.22 -37.07 -43.70
CA THR A 415 -1.38 -36.76 -42.53
C THR A 415 -2.19 -36.64 -41.24
N TYR A 416 -3.40 -36.06 -41.31
CA TYR A 416 -4.22 -35.78 -40.12
C TYR A 416 -5.45 -36.70 -40.00
N GLY A 417 -5.66 -37.63 -40.92
CA GLY A 417 -6.80 -38.57 -40.91
C GLY A 417 -8.15 -37.87 -41.09
N LEU A 418 -8.22 -36.87 -41.97
CA LEU A 418 -9.41 -36.04 -42.21
C LEU A 418 -10.05 -36.36 -43.57
N GLU A 419 -11.33 -36.03 -43.75
CA GLU A 419 -12.06 -36.16 -45.03
C GLU A 419 -12.48 -34.78 -45.56
N LEU A 420 -11.53 -33.84 -45.69
CA LEU A 420 -11.82 -32.53 -46.28
C LEU A 420 -12.09 -32.68 -47.78
N GLN A 421 -13.25 -32.22 -48.24
CA GLN A 421 -13.66 -32.26 -49.65
C GLN A 421 -13.98 -30.87 -50.17
N LYS A 422 -13.58 -30.60 -51.41
CA LYS A 422 -13.94 -29.38 -52.13
C LYS A 422 -15.45 -29.31 -52.38
N SER A 423 -15.99 -28.10 -52.41
CA SER A 423 -17.36 -27.88 -52.85
C SER A 423 -17.48 -28.25 -54.34
N LYS A 424 -18.62 -28.84 -54.72
CA LYS A 424 -18.90 -29.28 -56.10
C LYS A 424 -19.20 -28.12 -57.03
#